data_AF-A0A812Q6P4-F1
#
_entry.id   AF-A0A812Q6P4-F1
#
_cell.length_a   1.000
_cell.length_b   1.000
_cell.length_c   1.000
_cell.angle_alpha   90.00
_cell.angle_beta   90.00
_cell.angle_gamma   90.00
#
_symmetry.space_group_name_H-M   'P 1'
#
loop_
_entity.id
_entity.type
_entity.pdbx_description
1 polymer ?
#
loop_
_entity_poly.entity_id
_entity_poly.type
_entity_poly.pdbx_seq_one_letter_code
_entity_poly.pdbx_strand_id
1 'polypeptide(L)'
;MEAPKTVLIDVGGEKVIKVKPELFSVAGDNHFASMFSERWQHVLDEEGRLFVDYSPQVFVPLIEFLRLVRDSEPDMKSPVVVEPAYRRAWIRMMLVSSFHPGVLRKAGVTAQELRETGCNEKFLRDAGFKAPTDSDLRNGASRATWMQAGWFDQKRKELLEAGYSLKELRDAGHNAAELRKSGLALQELVDGGFSLLELVHENGFTVRELREAGLGAPQLVQAGFSGRELLQGGYPRQEIEMLTRII
;
A
#
# COMPACT_ATOMS: atom_id res chain seq x y z
N MET A 1 34.10 -3.86 -34.21
CA MET A 1 33.21 -3.80 -33.02
C MET A 1 33.95 -4.48 -31.89
N GLU A 2 34.19 -3.80 -30.77
CA GLU A 2 34.71 -4.48 -29.58
C GLU A 2 33.72 -5.56 -29.14
N ALA A 3 34.25 -6.69 -28.67
CA ALA A 3 33.42 -7.75 -28.11
C ALA A 3 32.61 -7.17 -26.93
N PRO A 4 31.31 -7.51 -26.81
CA PRO A 4 30.51 -7.01 -25.69
C PRO A 4 31.14 -7.46 -24.37
N LYS A 5 31.41 -6.50 -23.47
CA LYS A 5 31.91 -6.81 -22.13
C LYS A 5 30.87 -7.65 -21.39
N THR A 6 31.33 -8.76 -20.82
CA THR A 6 30.49 -9.71 -20.06
C THR A 6 31.24 -10.12 -18.81
N VAL A 7 30.49 -10.41 -17.75
CA VAL A 7 31.02 -10.98 -16.50
C VAL A 7 30.52 -12.40 -16.33
N LEU A 8 31.35 -13.23 -15.71
CA LEU A 8 30.96 -14.53 -15.19
C LEU A 8 30.55 -14.36 -13.73
N ILE A 9 29.42 -14.94 -13.35
CA ILE A 9 28.91 -14.90 -11.98
C ILE A 9 28.73 -16.32 -11.51
N ASP A 10 29.41 -16.68 -10.43
CA ASP A 10 29.18 -17.89 -9.67
C ASP A 10 28.05 -17.66 -8.65
N VAL A 11 26.98 -18.43 -8.79
CA VAL A 11 25.76 -18.35 -7.99
C VAL A 11 25.76 -19.49 -6.99
N GLY A 12 26.12 -19.19 -5.74
CA GLY A 12 26.11 -20.13 -4.62
C GLY A 12 27.09 -21.29 -4.73
N GLY A 13 28.05 -21.26 -5.67
CA GLY A 13 28.94 -22.40 -5.96
C GLY A 13 28.26 -23.49 -6.78
N GLU A 14 27.00 -23.30 -7.17
CA GLU A 14 26.16 -24.30 -7.82
C GLU A 14 26.02 -24.06 -9.33
N LYS A 15 26.10 -22.80 -9.77
CA LYS A 15 25.87 -22.43 -11.16
C LYS A 15 26.66 -21.20 -11.57
N VAL A 16 27.38 -21.30 -12.68
CA VAL A 16 28.02 -20.15 -13.34
C VAL A 16 27.14 -19.63 -14.46
N ILE A 17 26.88 -18.33 -14.46
CA ILE A 17 26.16 -17.64 -15.54
C ILE A 17 27.05 -16.57 -16.17
N LYS A 18 26.76 -16.24 -17.43
CA LYS A 18 27.43 -15.17 -18.17
C LYS A 18 26.43 -14.09 -18.53
N VAL A 19 26.69 -12.85 -18.11
CA VAL A 19 25.77 -11.73 -18.32
C VAL A 19 26.52 -10.45 -18.72
N LYS A 20 25.79 -9.52 -19.31
CA LYS A 20 26.25 -8.14 -19.51
C LYS A 20 26.01 -7.34 -18.22
N PRO A 21 27.01 -6.69 -17.62
CA PRO A 21 26.84 -5.89 -16.40
C PRO A 21 25.72 -4.86 -16.46
N GLU A 22 25.51 -4.25 -17.62
CA GLU A 22 24.51 -3.20 -17.85
C GLU A 22 23.08 -3.73 -17.66
N LEU A 23 22.88 -5.06 -17.69
CA LEU A 23 21.60 -5.69 -17.41
C LEU A 23 21.07 -5.32 -16.01
N PHE A 24 21.94 -5.14 -15.02
CA PHE A 24 21.50 -4.80 -13.67
C PHE A 24 21.03 -3.35 -13.54
N SER A 25 21.41 -2.47 -14.47
CA SER A 25 20.99 -1.07 -14.49
C SER A 25 19.63 -0.83 -15.17
N VAL A 26 19.06 -1.83 -15.87
CA VAL A 26 17.78 -1.68 -16.58
C VAL A 26 16.60 -1.42 -15.64
N ALA A 27 16.76 -1.75 -14.35
CA ALA A 27 15.77 -1.52 -13.30
C ALA A 27 16.16 -0.36 -12.36
N GLY A 28 16.99 0.58 -12.84
CA GLY A 28 17.50 1.71 -12.06
C GLY A 28 18.66 1.35 -11.15
N ASP A 29 19.02 2.27 -10.26
CA ASP A 29 20.11 2.07 -9.31
C ASP A 29 19.74 1.03 -8.25
N ASN A 30 20.63 0.06 -8.05
CA ASN A 30 20.49 -1.01 -7.08
C ASN A 30 21.87 -1.57 -6.71
N HIS A 31 21.94 -2.39 -5.67
CA HIS A 31 23.20 -2.94 -5.18
C HIS A 31 23.93 -3.79 -6.24
N PHE A 32 23.20 -4.58 -7.03
CA PHE A 32 23.82 -5.41 -8.07
C PHE A 32 24.38 -4.58 -9.23
N ALA A 33 23.68 -3.52 -9.65
CA ALA A 33 24.22 -2.59 -10.65
C ALA A 33 25.57 -1.98 -10.19
N SER A 34 25.69 -1.69 -8.90
CA SER A 34 26.96 -1.25 -8.31
C SER A 34 27.99 -2.39 -8.29
N MET A 35 27.63 -3.55 -7.75
CA MET A 35 28.49 -4.73 -7.56
C MET A 35 29.09 -5.25 -8.87
N PHE A 36 28.31 -5.25 -9.96
CA PHE A 36 28.76 -5.77 -11.25
C PHE A 36 29.40 -4.71 -12.15
N SER A 37 29.53 -3.46 -11.66
CA SER A 37 30.27 -2.41 -12.38
C SER A 37 31.78 -2.69 -12.42
N GLU A 38 32.50 -2.00 -13.30
CA GLU A 38 33.96 -2.16 -13.44
C GLU A 38 34.77 -1.86 -12.16
N ARG A 39 34.14 -1.29 -11.13
CA ARG A 39 34.77 -0.97 -9.84
C ARG A 39 35.15 -2.21 -9.02
N TRP A 40 34.57 -3.37 -9.31
CA TRP A 40 34.71 -4.58 -8.50
C TRP A 40 35.57 -5.67 -9.14
N GLN A 41 36.42 -5.31 -10.11
CA GLN A 41 37.33 -6.27 -10.75
C GLN A 41 38.36 -6.90 -9.77
N HIS A 42 38.51 -6.35 -8.57
CA HIS A 42 39.44 -6.84 -7.54
C HIS A 42 38.85 -7.96 -6.64
N VAL A 43 37.55 -8.26 -6.74
CA VAL A 43 36.87 -9.32 -5.96
C VAL A 43 36.53 -10.55 -6.81
N LEU A 44 37.22 -10.72 -7.95
CA LEU A 44 37.10 -11.91 -8.79
C LEU A 44 37.81 -13.10 -8.12
N ASP A 45 37.25 -14.30 -8.30
CA ASP A 45 37.94 -15.54 -7.95
C ASP A 45 39.05 -15.90 -8.95
N GLU A 46 39.74 -17.03 -8.71
CA GLU A 46 40.85 -17.49 -9.54
C GLU A 46 40.45 -17.75 -11.00
N GLU A 47 39.17 -18.05 -11.25
CA GLU A 47 38.59 -18.23 -12.58
C GLU A 47 38.00 -16.95 -13.19
N GLY A 48 38.16 -15.79 -12.53
CA GLY A 48 37.67 -14.52 -13.02
C GLY A 48 36.16 -14.33 -12.86
N ARG A 49 35.53 -15.00 -11.89
CA ARG A 49 34.09 -14.94 -11.63
C ARG A 49 33.80 -14.07 -10.42
N LEU A 50 32.67 -13.37 -10.47
CA LEU A 50 32.09 -12.71 -9.31
C LEU A 50 31.20 -13.71 -8.56
N PHE A 51 31.25 -13.71 -7.23
CA PHE A 51 30.43 -14.60 -6.42
C PHE A 51 29.18 -13.90 -5.89
N VAL A 52 28.03 -14.57 -5.93
CA VAL A 52 26.83 -14.20 -5.19
C VAL A 52 26.36 -15.33 -4.29
N ASP A 53 26.12 -15.02 -3.03
CA ASP A 53 25.71 -15.99 -2.01
C ASP A 53 24.18 -16.19 -2.00
N TYR A 54 23.67 -16.72 -3.11
CA TYR A 54 22.27 -17.08 -3.29
C TYR A 54 22.18 -18.39 -4.06
N SER A 55 21.14 -19.18 -3.80
CA SER A 55 20.89 -20.37 -4.62
C SER A 55 20.46 -19.97 -6.04
N PRO A 56 20.69 -20.81 -7.06
CA PRO A 56 20.28 -20.53 -8.43
C PRO A 56 18.77 -20.28 -8.58
N GLN A 57 17.93 -20.94 -7.78
CA GLN A 57 16.46 -20.77 -7.81
C GLN A 57 16.02 -19.40 -7.29
N VAL A 58 16.87 -18.70 -6.54
CA VAL A 58 16.64 -17.33 -6.07
C VAL A 58 17.28 -16.32 -7.01
N PHE A 59 18.54 -16.51 -7.42
CA PHE A 59 19.23 -15.47 -8.19
C PHE A 59 18.92 -15.49 -9.70
N VAL A 60 18.81 -16.65 -10.34
CA VAL A 60 18.61 -16.73 -11.80
C VAL A 60 17.29 -16.09 -12.25
N PRO A 61 16.16 -16.21 -11.51
CA PRO A 61 14.93 -15.50 -11.87
C PRO A 61 15.09 -13.98 -11.96
N LEU A 62 16.01 -13.36 -11.19
CA LEU A 62 16.33 -11.94 -11.36
C LEU A 62 16.88 -11.66 -12.76
N ILE A 63 17.76 -12.51 -13.27
CA ILE A 63 18.38 -12.32 -14.59
C ILE A 63 17.34 -12.38 -15.70
N GLU A 64 16.44 -13.37 -15.66
CA GLU A 64 15.37 -13.47 -16.66
C GLU A 64 14.36 -12.33 -16.51
N PHE A 65 14.04 -11.91 -15.29
CA PHE A 65 13.21 -10.74 -15.03
C PHE A 65 13.81 -9.47 -15.61
N LEU A 66 15.11 -9.20 -15.39
CA LEU A 66 15.77 -8.00 -15.93
C LEU A 66 15.81 -8.00 -17.46
N ARG A 67 15.99 -9.17 -18.08
CA ARG A 67 15.90 -9.31 -19.55
C ARG A 67 14.49 -8.98 -20.03
N LEU A 68 13.47 -9.52 -19.35
CA LEU A 68 12.08 -9.20 -19.67
C LEU A 68 11.79 -7.71 -19.50
N VAL A 69 12.26 -7.08 -18.42
CA VAL A 69 12.11 -5.63 -18.19
C VAL A 69 12.77 -4.81 -19.28
N ARG A 70 13.98 -5.16 -19.70
CA ARG A 70 14.71 -4.52 -20.81
C ARG A 70 13.91 -4.56 -22.11
N ASP A 71 13.26 -5.69 -22.37
CA ASP A 71 12.51 -5.94 -23.60
C ASP A 71 11.03 -5.49 -23.51
N SER A 72 10.60 -4.99 -22.35
CA SER A 72 9.22 -4.54 -22.10
C SER A 72 9.10 -3.02 -22.21
N GLU A 73 7.94 -2.55 -22.69
CA GLU A 73 7.57 -1.14 -22.62
C GLU A 73 7.58 -0.62 -21.16
N PRO A 74 7.82 0.68 -20.92
CA PRO A 74 7.91 1.25 -19.57
C PRO A 74 6.74 0.87 -18.65
N ASP A 75 5.50 0.96 -19.16
CA ASP A 75 4.27 0.72 -18.39
C ASP A 75 3.76 -0.73 -18.44
N MET A 76 4.44 -1.61 -19.18
CA MET A 76 4.04 -3.02 -19.28
C MET A 76 4.46 -3.78 -18.01
N LYS A 77 3.54 -4.61 -17.48
CA LYS A 77 3.88 -5.55 -16.41
C LYS A 77 4.82 -6.63 -16.95
N SER A 78 5.83 -6.99 -16.16
CA SER A 78 6.85 -7.98 -16.52
C SER A 78 6.93 -9.02 -15.39
N PRO A 79 5.90 -9.88 -15.21
CA PRO A 79 5.82 -10.75 -14.05
C PRO A 79 7.00 -11.72 -13.99
N VAL A 80 7.69 -11.76 -12.84
CA VAL A 80 8.77 -12.72 -12.62
C VAL A 80 8.19 -14.11 -12.36
N VAL A 81 8.86 -15.13 -12.89
CA VAL A 81 8.55 -16.53 -12.61
C VAL A 81 9.52 -17.03 -11.54
N VAL A 82 9.00 -17.24 -10.33
CA VAL A 82 9.72 -17.84 -9.21
C VAL A 82 8.86 -18.95 -8.63
N GLU A 83 9.45 -20.12 -8.40
CA GLU A 83 8.76 -21.22 -7.73
C GLU A 83 8.29 -20.80 -6.33
N PRO A 84 7.11 -21.26 -5.86
CA PRO A 84 6.53 -20.80 -4.60
C PRO A 84 7.46 -20.94 -3.39
N ALA A 85 8.26 -22.01 -3.32
CA ALA A 85 9.20 -22.26 -2.22
C ALA A 85 10.29 -21.18 -2.10
N TYR A 86 10.67 -20.56 -3.23
CA TYR A 86 11.75 -19.56 -3.29
C TYR A 86 11.22 -18.12 -3.41
N ARG A 87 9.91 -17.94 -3.62
CA ARG A 87 9.30 -16.63 -3.90
C ARG A 87 9.54 -15.60 -2.79
N ARG A 88 9.39 -16.00 -1.52
CA ARG A 88 9.67 -15.11 -0.38
C ARG A 88 11.15 -14.72 -0.30
N ALA A 89 12.07 -15.67 -0.57
CA ALA A 89 13.51 -15.41 -0.57
C ALA A 89 13.91 -14.47 -1.71
N TRP A 90 13.31 -14.64 -2.90
CA TRP A 90 13.50 -13.74 -4.03
C TRP A 90 13.06 -12.31 -3.70
N ILE A 91 11.86 -12.13 -3.12
CA ILE A 91 11.37 -10.80 -2.70
C ILE A 91 12.34 -10.17 -1.68
N ARG A 92 12.82 -10.96 -0.71
CA ARG A 92 13.79 -10.48 0.28
C ARG A 92 15.12 -10.06 -0.35
N MET A 93 15.64 -10.83 -1.30
CA MET A 93 16.84 -10.46 -2.06
C MET A 93 16.64 -9.12 -2.76
N MET A 94 15.51 -8.94 -3.46
CA MET A 94 15.21 -7.67 -4.15
C MET A 94 15.19 -6.47 -3.20
N LEU A 95 14.59 -6.63 -2.02
CA LEU A 95 14.53 -5.57 -1.00
C LEU A 95 15.90 -5.23 -0.42
N VAL A 96 16.69 -6.23 -0.05
CA VAL A 96 18.04 -6.04 0.53
C VAL A 96 19.02 -5.46 -0.51
N SER A 97 18.83 -5.81 -1.78
CA SER A 97 19.60 -5.26 -2.90
C SER A 97 19.11 -3.88 -3.36
N SER A 98 18.24 -3.22 -2.60
CA SER A 98 17.76 -1.85 -2.83
C SER A 98 17.06 -1.64 -4.17
N PHE A 99 16.37 -2.65 -4.72
CA PHE A 99 15.52 -2.41 -5.89
C PHE A 99 14.36 -1.49 -5.53
N HIS A 100 14.13 -0.50 -6.39
CA HIS A 100 13.03 0.44 -6.17
C HIS A 100 11.69 -0.31 -6.10
N PRO A 101 10.78 0.01 -5.17
CA PRO A 101 9.58 -0.79 -4.96
C PRO A 101 8.63 -0.88 -6.18
N GLY A 102 8.66 0.13 -7.05
CA GLY A 102 7.98 0.08 -8.35
C GLY A 102 8.46 -1.07 -9.26
N VAL A 103 9.72 -1.50 -9.13
CA VAL A 103 10.28 -2.67 -9.83
C VAL A 103 9.65 -3.96 -9.31
N LEU A 104 9.47 -4.11 -7.99
CA LEU A 104 8.80 -5.26 -7.40
C LEU A 104 7.34 -5.34 -7.88
N ARG A 105 6.65 -4.20 -7.98
CA ARG A 105 5.30 -4.14 -8.57
C ARG A 105 5.30 -4.53 -10.05
N LYS A 106 6.27 -4.07 -10.85
CA LYS A 106 6.43 -4.48 -12.26
C LYS A 106 6.69 -5.98 -12.39
N ALA A 107 7.40 -6.58 -11.42
CA ALA A 107 7.63 -8.01 -11.30
C ALA A 107 6.38 -8.82 -10.87
N GLY A 108 5.25 -8.15 -10.60
CA GLY A 108 4.03 -8.82 -10.15
C GLY A 108 4.04 -9.24 -8.68
N VAL A 109 4.90 -8.63 -7.85
CA VAL A 109 4.83 -8.78 -6.40
C VAL A 109 3.58 -8.04 -5.89
N THR A 110 2.80 -8.71 -5.05
CA THR A 110 1.58 -8.16 -4.45
C THR A 110 1.87 -7.46 -3.12
N ALA A 111 0.94 -6.60 -2.68
CA ALA A 111 1.04 -5.95 -1.38
C ALA A 111 1.03 -6.97 -0.23
N GLN A 112 0.29 -8.08 -0.36
CA GLN A 112 0.27 -9.14 0.64
C GLN A 112 1.67 -9.76 0.83
N GLU A 113 2.33 -10.11 -0.26
CA GLU A 113 3.66 -10.72 -0.19
C GLU A 113 4.70 -9.79 0.45
N LEU A 114 4.61 -8.48 0.16
CA LEU A 114 5.46 -7.48 0.81
C LEU A 114 5.19 -7.38 2.32
N ARG A 115 3.93 -7.46 2.75
CA ARG A 115 3.57 -7.52 4.19
C ARG A 115 4.12 -8.77 4.87
N GLU A 116 4.08 -9.91 4.19
CA GLU A 116 4.68 -11.17 4.69
C GLU A 116 6.22 -11.10 4.78
N THR A 117 6.84 -10.14 4.07
CA THR A 117 8.24 -9.75 4.25
C THR A 117 8.43 -8.60 5.27
N GLY A 118 7.41 -8.22 6.03
CA GLY A 118 7.53 -7.19 7.07
C GLY A 118 7.70 -5.76 6.54
N CYS A 119 7.42 -5.50 5.26
CA CYS A 119 7.28 -4.13 4.77
C CYS A 119 6.06 -3.48 5.41
N ASN A 120 6.20 -2.23 5.85
CA ASN A 120 5.11 -1.45 6.44
C ASN A 120 4.28 -0.74 5.37
N GLU A 121 3.14 -0.16 5.77
CA GLU A 121 2.21 0.51 4.84
C GLU A 121 2.82 1.74 4.16
N LYS A 122 3.77 2.43 4.81
CA LYS A 122 4.51 3.54 4.19
C LYS A 122 5.30 3.06 2.98
N PHE A 123 6.05 1.97 3.14
CA PHE A 123 6.79 1.36 2.03
C PHE A 123 5.86 0.95 0.88
N LEU A 124 4.70 0.37 1.19
CA LEU A 124 3.70 0.00 0.17
C LEU A 124 3.16 1.22 -0.58
N ARG A 125 2.91 2.33 0.12
CA ARG A 125 2.44 3.57 -0.50
C ARG A 125 3.49 4.18 -1.42
N ASP A 126 4.74 4.29 -0.95
CA ASP A 126 5.87 4.77 -1.75
C ASP A 126 6.10 3.87 -2.98
N ALA A 127 5.76 2.59 -2.85
CA ALA A 127 5.73 1.61 -3.91
C ALA A 127 4.53 1.68 -4.84
N GLY A 128 3.65 2.68 -4.70
CA GLY A 128 2.46 2.90 -5.53
C GLY A 128 1.39 1.82 -5.38
N PHE A 129 1.41 1.03 -4.30
CA PHE A 129 0.24 0.25 -3.93
C PHE A 129 -0.81 1.17 -3.35
N LYS A 130 -2.07 0.94 -3.72
CA LYS A 130 -3.20 1.65 -3.13
C LYS A 130 -3.49 1.08 -1.75
N ALA A 131 -4.18 1.89 -0.93
CA ALA A 131 -4.72 1.40 0.32
C ALA A 131 -5.53 0.11 0.08
N PRO A 132 -5.36 -0.92 0.92
CA PRO A 132 -6.09 -2.17 0.76
C PRO A 132 -7.59 -1.89 0.85
N THR A 133 -8.36 -2.47 -0.06
CA THR A 133 -9.81 -2.31 0.01
C THR A 133 -10.38 -3.12 1.16
N ASP A 134 -11.58 -2.77 1.60
CA ASP A 134 -12.32 -3.60 2.54
C ASP A 134 -12.49 -5.06 2.03
N SER A 135 -12.53 -5.29 0.72
CA SER A 135 -12.50 -6.65 0.15
C SER A 135 -11.13 -7.35 0.24
N ASP A 136 -10.02 -6.61 0.09
CA ASP A 136 -8.65 -7.12 0.30
C ASP A 136 -8.42 -7.46 1.77
N LEU A 137 -9.01 -6.67 2.67
CA LEU A 137 -8.98 -6.88 4.11
C LEU A 137 -9.89 -8.05 4.56
N ARG A 138 -10.84 -8.48 3.72
CA ARG A 138 -11.85 -9.53 4.01
C ARG A 138 -11.48 -10.94 3.52
N ASN A 139 -10.34 -11.13 2.86
CA ASN A 139 -10.01 -12.44 2.26
C ASN A 139 -9.59 -13.50 3.31
N GLY A 140 -10.43 -14.52 3.49
CA GLY A 140 -10.07 -15.89 3.90
C GLY A 140 -10.05 -16.23 5.39
N ALA A 141 -8.87 -16.17 6.02
CA ALA A 141 -8.63 -16.76 7.35
C ALA A 141 -8.94 -15.82 8.53
N SER A 142 -9.50 -14.64 8.23
CA SER A 142 -9.22 -13.43 8.99
C SER A 142 -10.44 -12.57 9.33
N ARG A 143 -11.61 -13.17 9.56
CA ARG A 143 -12.81 -12.39 9.87
C ARG A 143 -13.21 -12.43 11.34
N ALA A 144 -13.16 -13.61 11.96
CA ALA A 144 -13.53 -13.78 13.36
C ALA A 144 -12.44 -13.27 14.33
N THR A 145 -11.17 -13.46 13.98
CA THR A 145 -10.00 -13.01 14.78
C THR A 145 -9.80 -11.48 14.75
N TRP A 146 -10.40 -10.78 13.78
CA TRP A 146 -10.05 -9.39 13.42
C TRP A 146 -11.15 -8.39 13.82
N MET A 147 -12.31 -8.92 14.24
CA MET A 147 -13.38 -8.19 14.93
C MET A 147 -13.07 -7.94 16.41
N GLN A 148 -11.89 -8.33 16.92
CA GLN A 148 -11.46 -7.88 18.24
C GLN A 148 -11.24 -6.36 18.21
N ALA A 149 -12.08 -5.67 18.99
CA ALA A 149 -12.14 -4.23 19.08
C ALA A 149 -10.79 -3.64 19.52
N GLY A 150 -10.10 -2.96 18.61
CA GLY A 150 -8.86 -2.25 18.85
C GLY A 150 -7.83 -2.37 17.72
N TRP A 151 -7.87 -3.42 16.91
CA TRP A 151 -6.87 -3.62 15.85
C TRP A 151 -7.19 -2.82 14.57
N PHE A 152 -8.48 -2.63 14.28
CA PHE A 152 -8.93 -1.75 13.19
C PHE A 152 -8.49 -0.29 13.39
N ASP A 153 -8.43 0.19 14.63
CA ASP A 153 -8.04 1.58 14.93
C ASP A 153 -6.52 1.76 14.79
N GLN A 154 -5.73 0.78 15.22
CA GLN A 154 -4.27 0.76 15.05
C GLN A 154 -3.89 0.75 13.55
N LYS A 155 -4.52 -0.11 12.75
CA LYS A 155 -4.25 -0.20 11.30
C LYS A 155 -4.64 1.07 10.55
N ARG A 156 -5.77 1.70 10.91
CA ARG A 156 -6.18 2.99 10.33
C ARG A 156 -5.23 4.11 10.72
N LYS A 157 -4.76 4.14 11.97
CA LYS A 157 -3.71 5.07 12.40
C LYS A 157 -2.41 4.87 11.62
N GLU A 158 -2.00 3.62 11.41
CA GLU A 158 -0.83 3.29 10.56
C GLU A 158 -1.00 3.77 9.12
N LEU A 159 -2.21 3.69 8.55
CA LEU A 159 -2.48 4.20 7.19
C LEU A 159 -2.42 5.74 7.13
N LEU A 160 -2.97 6.43 8.13
CA LEU A 160 -2.85 7.89 8.23
C LEU A 160 -1.40 8.33 8.48
N GLU A 161 -0.66 7.63 9.33
CA GLU A 161 0.78 7.84 9.58
C GLU A 161 1.64 7.51 8.35
N ALA A 162 1.22 6.54 7.53
CA ALA A 162 1.79 6.28 6.20
C ALA A 162 1.46 7.38 5.18
N GLY A 163 0.61 8.34 5.54
CA GLY A 163 0.27 9.53 4.77
C GLY A 163 -0.85 9.31 3.76
N TYR A 164 -1.62 8.23 3.87
CA TYR A 164 -2.86 8.10 3.10
C TYR A 164 -3.87 9.15 3.57
N SER A 165 -4.49 9.84 2.63
CA SER A 165 -5.57 10.79 2.89
C SER A 165 -6.87 10.07 3.21
N LEU A 166 -7.77 10.75 3.94
CA LEU A 166 -9.11 10.22 4.23
C LEU A 166 -9.92 9.95 2.96
N LYS A 167 -9.69 10.73 1.90
CA LYS A 167 -10.26 10.49 0.58
C LYS A 167 -9.77 9.17 -0.03
N GLU A 168 -8.47 8.89 0.03
CA GLU A 168 -7.92 7.60 -0.45
C GLU A 168 -8.45 6.41 0.35
N LEU A 169 -8.64 6.58 1.66
CA LEU A 169 -9.25 5.55 2.51
C LEU A 169 -10.72 5.32 2.14
N ARG A 170 -11.46 6.41 1.88
CA ARG A 170 -12.85 6.33 1.40
C ARG A 170 -12.94 5.63 0.05
N ASP A 171 -12.07 5.98 -0.90
CA ASP A 171 -12.02 5.35 -2.23
C ASP A 171 -11.64 3.86 -2.14
N ALA A 172 -10.93 3.45 -1.08
CA ALA A 172 -10.65 2.06 -0.76
C ALA A 172 -11.83 1.34 -0.05
N GLY A 173 -12.93 2.02 0.21
CA GLY A 173 -14.15 1.43 0.79
C GLY A 173 -14.24 1.52 2.31
N HIS A 174 -13.40 2.31 2.98
CA HIS A 174 -13.60 2.64 4.40
C HIS A 174 -14.79 3.58 4.57
N ASN A 175 -15.68 3.26 5.50
CA ASN A 175 -16.83 4.11 5.84
C ASN A 175 -16.52 5.07 6.99
N ALA A 176 -17.43 6.01 7.24
CA ALA A 176 -17.24 7.03 8.26
C ALA A 176 -17.26 6.45 9.68
N ALA A 177 -18.09 5.43 9.95
CA ALA A 177 -18.22 4.77 11.26
C ALA A 177 -16.90 4.18 11.73
N GLU A 178 -16.19 3.58 10.79
CA GLU A 178 -14.85 3.04 10.96
C GLU A 178 -13.85 4.13 11.30
N LEU A 179 -13.85 5.24 10.55
CA LEU A 179 -12.93 6.35 10.75
C LEU A 179 -13.19 7.12 12.06
N ARG A 180 -14.45 7.22 12.51
CA ARG A 180 -14.79 7.86 13.79
C ARG A 180 -14.29 7.08 15.00
N LYS A 181 -14.35 5.75 14.97
CA LYS A 181 -13.85 4.88 16.06
C LYS A 181 -12.35 5.03 16.30
N SER A 182 -11.58 5.40 15.26
CA SER A 182 -10.17 5.77 15.38
C SER A 182 -9.91 7.16 15.98
N GLY A 183 -10.95 7.87 16.45
CA GLY A 183 -10.82 9.15 17.13
C GLY A 183 -10.85 10.37 16.22
N LEU A 184 -11.15 10.21 14.93
CA LEU A 184 -11.28 11.34 14.01
C LEU A 184 -12.51 12.18 14.35
N ALA A 185 -12.33 13.50 14.34
CA ALA A 185 -13.38 14.47 14.53
C ALA A 185 -14.27 14.59 13.29
N LEU A 186 -15.50 15.09 13.49
CA LEU A 186 -16.47 15.29 12.43
C LEU A 186 -15.90 16.13 11.28
N GLN A 187 -15.19 17.21 11.60
CA GLN A 187 -14.60 18.10 10.60
C GLN A 187 -13.54 17.38 9.73
N GLU A 188 -12.73 16.50 10.33
CA GLU A 188 -11.71 15.74 9.58
C GLU A 188 -12.37 14.81 8.56
N LEU A 189 -13.50 14.17 8.91
CA LEU A 189 -14.26 13.34 7.97
C LEU A 189 -14.85 14.17 6.84
N VAL A 190 -15.39 15.36 7.15
CA VAL A 190 -15.92 16.29 6.14
C VAL A 190 -14.82 16.74 5.17
N ASP A 191 -13.66 17.11 5.70
CA ASP A 191 -12.48 17.51 4.91
C ASP A 191 -11.94 16.32 4.08
N GLY A 192 -12.11 15.09 4.60
CA GLY A 192 -11.87 13.82 3.91
C GLY A 192 -12.86 13.49 2.79
N GLY A 193 -13.88 14.34 2.60
CA GLY A 193 -14.87 14.24 1.55
C GLY A 193 -16.15 13.53 1.94
N PHE A 194 -16.34 13.09 3.19
CA PHE A 194 -17.60 12.52 3.65
C PHE A 194 -18.68 13.60 3.75
N SER A 195 -19.87 13.32 3.21
CA SER A 195 -20.96 14.30 3.29
C SER A 195 -21.59 14.29 4.68
N LEU A 196 -22.04 15.46 5.13
CA LEU A 196 -22.72 15.60 6.42
C LEU A 196 -23.94 14.66 6.56
N LEU A 197 -24.65 14.38 5.45
CA LEU A 197 -25.77 13.42 5.45
C LEU A 197 -25.31 11.95 5.59
N GLU A 198 -24.18 11.57 4.97
CA GLU A 198 -23.56 10.26 5.21
C GLU A 198 -23.14 10.12 6.68
N LEU A 199 -22.62 11.20 7.27
CA LEU A 199 -22.13 11.19 8.64
C LEU A 199 -23.25 11.05 9.68
N VAL A 200 -24.44 11.58 9.39
CA VAL A 200 -25.63 11.51 10.26
C VAL A 200 -26.05 10.07 10.56
N HIS A 201 -26.07 9.19 9.55
CA HIS A 201 -26.64 7.85 9.70
C HIS A 201 -25.67 6.82 10.28
N GLU A 202 -24.36 7.05 10.19
CA GLU A 202 -23.38 5.99 10.43
C GLU A 202 -22.61 6.09 11.76
N ASN A 203 -22.66 7.21 12.48
CA ASN A 203 -21.54 7.55 13.37
C ASN A 203 -21.83 7.87 14.84
N GLY A 204 -23.10 7.91 15.27
CA GLY A 204 -23.40 8.35 16.65
C GLY A 204 -22.85 9.75 16.96
N PHE A 205 -22.66 10.61 15.95
CA PHE A 205 -22.39 12.02 16.16
C PHE A 205 -23.58 12.64 16.87
N THR A 206 -23.28 13.48 17.86
CA THR A 206 -24.31 14.23 18.54
C THR A 206 -24.89 15.29 17.60
N VAL A 207 -26.17 15.60 17.78
CA VAL A 207 -26.84 16.68 17.04
C VAL A 207 -26.11 18.02 17.21
N ARG A 208 -25.43 18.21 18.35
CA ARG A 208 -24.60 19.38 18.61
C ARG A 208 -23.37 19.43 17.71
N GLU A 209 -22.61 18.33 17.59
CA GLU A 209 -21.46 18.26 16.68
C GLU A 209 -21.89 18.51 15.23
N LEU A 210 -23.00 17.91 14.81
CA LEU A 210 -23.60 18.09 13.48
C LEU A 210 -24.01 19.55 13.22
N ARG A 211 -24.58 20.23 14.22
CA ARG A 211 -24.90 21.67 14.15
C ARG A 211 -23.64 22.52 14.05
N GLU A 212 -22.63 22.24 14.85
CA GLU A 212 -21.36 22.97 14.85
C GLU A 212 -20.60 22.80 13.52
N ALA A 213 -20.77 21.67 12.84
CA ALA A 213 -20.28 21.43 11.47
C ALA A 213 -21.17 22.02 10.35
N GLY A 214 -22.27 22.69 10.70
CA GLY A 214 -23.08 23.48 9.76
C GLY A 214 -24.30 22.80 9.17
N LEU A 215 -24.77 21.65 9.70
CA LEU A 215 -26.12 21.20 9.35
C LEU A 215 -27.17 22.12 9.98
N GLY A 216 -28.24 22.41 9.24
CA GLY A 216 -29.44 23.08 9.73
C GLY A 216 -30.48 22.08 10.24
N ALA A 217 -31.43 22.59 11.03
CA ALA A 217 -32.55 21.78 11.52
C ALA A 217 -33.33 21.07 10.40
N PRO A 218 -33.62 21.68 9.22
CA PRO A 218 -34.36 20.99 8.16
C PRO A 218 -33.67 19.73 7.64
N GLN A 219 -32.34 19.77 7.46
CA GLN A 219 -31.56 18.65 6.96
C GLN A 219 -31.52 17.49 7.97
N LEU A 220 -31.46 17.81 9.26
CA LEU A 220 -31.48 16.82 10.32
C LEU A 220 -32.88 16.18 10.50
N VAL A 221 -33.96 16.96 10.32
CA VAL A 221 -35.32 16.38 10.30
C VAL A 221 -35.48 15.41 9.13
N GLN A 222 -35.01 15.77 7.93
CA GLN A 222 -35.03 14.88 6.77
C GLN A 222 -34.20 13.61 7.00
N ALA A 223 -33.13 13.70 7.78
CA ALA A 223 -32.31 12.58 8.19
C ALA A 223 -32.88 11.78 9.38
N GLY A 224 -34.07 12.13 9.87
CA GLY A 224 -34.83 11.35 10.85
C GLY A 224 -34.67 11.78 12.31
N PHE A 225 -34.00 12.89 12.61
CA PHE A 225 -33.91 13.40 13.98
C PHE A 225 -35.23 14.02 14.44
N SER A 226 -35.61 13.73 15.68
CA SER A 226 -36.77 14.30 16.34
C SER A 226 -36.55 15.74 16.78
N GLY A 227 -37.63 16.51 16.92
CA GLY A 227 -37.56 17.87 17.46
C GLY A 227 -36.94 17.93 18.87
N ARG A 228 -37.04 16.86 19.66
CA ARG A 228 -36.40 16.77 20.98
C ARG A 228 -34.87 16.67 20.86
N GLU A 229 -34.37 15.90 19.92
CA GLU A 229 -32.93 15.76 19.66
C GLU A 229 -32.34 17.07 19.09
N LEU A 230 -33.10 17.78 18.24
CA LEU A 230 -32.73 19.11 17.75
C LEU A 230 -32.66 20.15 18.88
N LEU A 231 -33.62 20.14 19.80
CA LEU A 231 -33.56 21.00 20.99
C LEU A 231 -32.31 20.71 21.84
N GLN A 232 -31.99 19.43 22.05
CA GLN A 232 -30.80 19.02 22.80
C GLN A 232 -29.49 19.40 22.08
N GLY A 233 -29.50 19.40 20.75
CA GLY A 233 -28.39 19.88 19.92
C GLY A 233 -28.24 21.40 19.87
N GLY A 234 -29.14 22.17 20.49
CA GLY A 234 -29.07 23.62 20.58
C GLY A 234 -29.76 24.37 19.44
N TYR A 235 -30.67 23.73 18.69
CA TYR A 235 -31.52 24.44 17.73
C TYR A 235 -32.64 25.20 18.46
N PRO A 236 -32.97 26.43 18.01
CA PRO A 236 -34.06 27.22 18.58
C PRO A 236 -35.40 26.51 18.47
N ARG A 237 -36.19 26.53 19.55
CA ARG A 237 -37.54 25.95 19.58
C ARG A 237 -38.45 26.48 18.46
N GLN A 238 -38.35 27.78 18.17
CA GLN A 238 -39.13 28.42 17.11
C GLN A 238 -38.80 27.84 15.72
N GLU A 239 -37.53 27.53 15.45
CA GLU A 239 -37.09 26.91 14.19
C GLU A 239 -37.67 25.49 14.03
N ILE A 240 -37.69 24.71 15.11
CA ILE A 240 -38.20 23.34 15.13
C ILE A 240 -39.73 23.31 14.98
N GLU A 241 -40.44 24.23 15.64
CA GLU A 241 -41.90 24.37 15.53
C GLU A 241 -42.34 24.81 14.12
N MET A 242 -41.52 25.58 13.41
CA MET A 242 -41.78 25.93 12.01
C MET A 242 -41.66 24.72 11.08
N LEU A 243 -40.68 23.83 11.33
CA LEU A 243 -40.45 22.64 10.49
C LEU A 243 -41.50 21.55 10.69
N THR A 244 -41.98 21.37 11.93
CA THR A 244 -43.01 20.38 12.28
C THR A 244 -44.42 20.77 11.83
N ARG A 245 -44.64 22.00 11.38
CA ARG A 245 -45.90 22.46 10.78
C ARG A 245 -45.96 22.24 9.26
N ILE A 246 -44.86 21.83 8.63
CA ILE A 246 -44.68 21.74 7.17
C ILE A 246 -44.58 20.27 6.69
N ILE A 247 -44.37 19.31 7.60
CA ILE A 247 -44.28 17.86 7.35
C ILE A 247 -45.57 17.21 7.85
#